data_AF-A0A0S4WU63-F1
#
_entry.id   AF-A0A0S4WU63-F1
#
_cell.length_a   1.000
_cell.length_b   1.000
_cell.length_c   1.000
_cell.angle_alpha   90.00
_cell.angle_beta   90.00
_cell.angle_gamma   90.00
#
_symmetry.space_group_name_H-M   'P 1'
#
loop_
_entity.id
_entity.type
_entity.pdbx_description
1 polymer ?
#
loop_
_entity_poly.entity_id
_entity_poly.type
_entity_poly.pdbx_seq_one_letter_code
_entity_poly.pdbx_strand_id
1 'polypeptide(L)'
;MKIFEESDITIQTIDAHLRDSGVVPYAVQSDYIPLRSERGIAFTISIIPNRKFIRFSTYLPLTTESPIAQKHELARRLNEEVFMPVFTIDGDGDLIVAYSLPYTGGLVAATLASIANRFASLLEFVTETYNDGLIAFGAPSMATVGAAESRPANTELLH
;
A
#
# COMPACT_ATOMS: atom_id res chain seq x y z
N MET A 1 25.97 -1.34 -14.96
CA MET A 1 24.99 -1.73 -13.93
C MET A 1 25.19 -0.82 -12.73
N LYS A 2 24.21 -0.01 -12.35
CA LYS A 2 24.30 0.90 -11.20
C LYS A 2 23.97 0.13 -9.91
N ILE A 3 24.84 0.24 -8.91
CA ILE A 3 24.63 -0.28 -7.56
C ILE A 3 24.59 0.94 -6.63
N PHE A 4 23.60 1.00 -5.76
CA PHE A 4 23.57 1.94 -4.65
C PHE A 4 24.31 1.33 -3.46
N GLU A 5 25.26 2.07 -2.91
CA GLU A 5 25.83 1.75 -1.60
C GLU A 5 24.76 1.86 -0.52
N GLU A 6 24.92 1.10 0.57
CA GLU A 6 23.92 1.09 1.65
C GLU A 6 23.67 2.48 2.25
N SER A 7 24.71 3.32 2.35
CA SER A 7 24.63 4.69 2.86
C SER A 7 23.83 5.63 1.97
N ASP A 8 23.71 5.29 0.68
CA ASP A 8 23.08 6.14 -0.32
C ASP A 8 21.57 5.82 -0.45
N ILE A 9 21.09 4.78 0.24
CA ILE A 9 19.70 4.35 0.21
C ILE A 9 18.88 5.26 1.12
N THR A 10 18.33 6.29 0.48
CA THR A 10 17.40 7.25 1.08
C THR A 10 16.12 7.30 0.25
N ILE A 11 15.04 7.86 0.81
CA ILE A 11 13.78 8.06 0.08
C ILE A 11 14.01 8.91 -1.18
N GLN A 12 14.86 9.93 -1.10
CA GLN A 12 15.20 10.82 -2.21
C GLN A 12 15.93 10.08 -3.33
N THR A 13 16.91 9.24 -2.97
CA THR A 13 17.63 8.41 -3.95
C THR A 13 16.69 7.41 -4.64
N ILE A 14 15.79 6.79 -3.87
CA ILE A 14 14.80 5.84 -4.40
C ILE A 14 13.82 6.56 -5.34
N ASP A 15 13.25 7.70 -4.94
CA ASP A 15 12.33 8.48 -5.79
C ASP A 15 12.97 8.90 -7.11
N ALA A 16 14.17 9.48 -7.06
CA ALA A 16 14.90 9.90 -8.26
C ALA A 16 15.12 8.71 -9.21
N HIS A 17 15.54 7.56 -8.67
CA HIS A 17 15.76 6.36 -9.48
C HIS A 17 14.48 5.78 -10.08
N LEU A 18 13.37 5.80 -9.34
CA LEU A 18 12.07 5.35 -9.85
C LEU A 18 11.64 6.21 -11.04
N ARG A 19 11.72 7.55 -10.90
CA ARG A 19 11.38 8.50 -11.98
C ARG A 19 12.24 8.29 -13.22
N ASP A 20 13.56 8.15 -13.05
CA ASP A 20 14.50 7.86 -14.13
C ASP A 20 14.18 6.52 -14.83
N SER A 21 13.55 5.59 -14.11
CA SER A 21 13.14 4.28 -14.61
C SER A 21 11.71 4.25 -15.18
N GLY A 22 11.03 5.41 -15.27
CA GLY A 22 9.66 5.52 -15.76
C GLY A 22 8.57 5.10 -14.77
N VAL A 23 8.94 4.77 -13.53
CA VAL A 23 7.99 4.52 -12.44
C VAL A 23 7.74 5.84 -11.74
N VAL A 24 6.54 6.40 -11.87
CA VAL A 24 6.27 7.78 -11.44
C VAL A 24 5.47 7.81 -10.12
N PRO A 25 6.09 8.24 -8.99
CA PRO A 25 5.35 8.53 -7.77
C PRO A 25 4.48 9.77 -7.95
N TYR A 26 3.23 9.70 -7.47
CA TYR A 26 2.30 10.84 -7.53
C TYR A 26 2.49 11.84 -6.37
N ALA A 27 3.13 11.39 -5.30
CA ALA A 27 3.62 12.22 -4.20
C ALA A 27 4.90 11.59 -3.64
N VAL A 28 5.67 12.35 -2.87
CA VAL A 28 6.83 11.84 -2.12
C VAL A 28 6.72 12.40 -0.71
N GLN A 29 6.70 11.50 0.27
CA GLN A 29 6.72 11.87 1.69
C GLN A 29 8.14 11.70 2.24
N SER A 30 8.38 12.16 3.46
CA SER A 30 9.70 12.05 4.10
C SER A 30 10.08 10.60 4.43
N ASP A 31 9.09 9.73 4.64
CA ASP A 31 9.23 8.37 5.16
C ASP A 31 8.75 7.27 4.19
N TYR A 32 7.95 7.63 3.18
CA TYR A 32 7.51 6.70 2.14
C TYR A 32 7.24 7.37 0.79
N ILE A 33 7.20 6.54 -0.25
CA ILE A 33 6.91 6.90 -1.64
C ILE A 33 5.63 6.19 -2.06
N PRO A 34 4.51 6.91 -2.20
CA PRO A 34 3.28 6.33 -2.71
C PRO A 34 3.31 6.16 -4.24
N LEU A 35 2.81 5.01 -4.69
CA LEU A 35 2.71 4.56 -6.07
C LEU A 35 1.32 4.00 -6.35
N ARG A 36 1.00 3.81 -7.63
CA ARG A 36 -0.21 3.12 -8.06
C ARG A 36 0.11 2.12 -9.16
N SER A 37 -0.63 1.02 -9.18
CA SER A 37 -0.69 0.13 -10.33
C SER A 37 -1.39 0.82 -11.51
N GLU A 38 -1.38 0.22 -12.70
CA GLU A 38 -2.07 0.76 -13.88
C GLU A 38 -3.58 0.86 -13.64
N ARG A 39 -4.15 -0.11 -12.93
CA ARG A 39 -5.55 -0.13 -12.49
C ARG A 39 -5.82 0.75 -11.26
N GLY A 40 -4.83 1.49 -10.78
CA GLY A 40 -4.99 2.50 -9.74
C GLY A 40 -4.89 1.96 -8.30
N ILE A 41 -4.49 0.70 -8.09
CA ILE A 41 -4.30 0.13 -6.74
C ILE A 41 -3.10 0.82 -6.09
N ALA A 42 -3.34 1.52 -4.98
CA ALA A 42 -2.29 2.25 -4.28
C ALA A 42 -1.38 1.29 -3.50
N PHE A 43 -0.09 1.59 -3.48
CA PHE A 43 0.89 0.93 -2.62
C PHE A 43 2.02 1.91 -2.29
N THR A 44 2.84 1.58 -1.30
CA THR A 44 3.93 2.44 -0.83
C THR A 44 5.26 1.71 -0.83
N ILE A 45 6.34 2.45 -1.08
CA ILE A 45 7.71 2.05 -0.79
C ILE A 45 8.19 2.80 0.44
N SER A 46 8.71 2.10 1.43
CA SER A 46 9.29 2.66 2.66
C SER A 46 10.64 2.00 2.96
N ILE A 47 11.49 2.66 3.74
CA ILE A 47 12.77 2.09 4.18
C ILE A 47 12.63 1.65 5.64
N ILE A 48 13.17 0.49 5.99
CA ILE A 48 13.35 0.01 7.37
C ILE A 48 14.85 0.01 7.67
N PRO A 49 15.43 1.17 8.07
CA PRO A 49 16.87 1.36 8.04
C PRO A 49 17.62 0.39 8.94
N ASN A 50 17.11 0.18 10.16
CA ASN A 50 17.73 -0.68 11.17
C ASN A 50 17.85 -2.15 10.72
N ARG A 51 17.03 -2.58 9.76
CA ARG A 51 17.01 -3.96 9.26
C ARG A 51 17.53 -4.07 7.83
N LYS A 52 17.89 -2.95 7.21
CA LYS A 52 18.36 -2.86 5.81
C LYS A 52 17.39 -3.46 4.79
N PHE A 53 16.09 -3.12 4.93
CA PHE A 53 15.06 -3.51 3.97
C PHE A 53 14.36 -2.30 3.36
N ILE A 54 14.05 -2.40 2.07
CA ILE A 54 13.05 -1.58 1.41
C ILE A 54 11.75 -2.38 1.41
N ARG A 55 10.69 -1.82 2.00
CA ARG A 55 9.38 -2.45 2.10
C ARG A 55 8.44 -1.88 1.05
N PHE A 56 7.87 -2.76 0.25
CA PHE A 56 6.70 -2.52 -0.59
C PHE A 56 5.48 -2.99 0.17
N SER A 57 4.46 -2.16 0.31
CA SER A 57 3.27 -2.55 1.07
C SER A 57 1.99 -1.86 0.62
N THR A 58 0.87 -2.53 0.81
CA THR A 58 -0.47 -1.95 0.73
C THR A 58 -1.42 -2.62 1.73
N TYR A 59 -2.55 -1.98 1.95
CA TYR A 59 -3.68 -2.50 2.71
C TYR A 59 -4.85 -2.61 1.73
N LEU A 60 -5.35 -3.82 1.52
CA LEU A 60 -6.51 -4.08 0.70
C LEU A 60 -7.71 -4.23 1.62
N PRO A 61 -8.71 -3.34 1.50
CA PRO A 61 -9.90 -3.42 2.34
C PRO A 61 -10.64 -4.71 2.05
N LEU A 62 -11.00 -5.45 3.10
CA LEU A 62 -11.86 -6.63 2.98
C LEU A 62 -13.26 -6.31 3.48
N THR A 63 -14.28 -6.87 2.83
CA THR A 63 -15.68 -6.69 3.21
C THR A 63 -15.89 -6.94 4.71
N THR A 64 -16.48 -5.97 5.40
CA THR A 64 -16.65 -5.99 6.86
C THR A 64 -17.63 -7.07 7.31
N GLU A 65 -18.57 -7.46 6.44
CA GLU A 65 -19.54 -8.52 6.69
C GLU A 65 -18.95 -9.93 6.61
N SER A 66 -17.79 -10.08 5.97
CA SER A 66 -17.16 -11.40 5.81
C SER A 66 -16.60 -11.91 7.13
N PRO A 67 -16.92 -13.16 7.53
CA PRO A 67 -16.36 -13.77 8.73
C PRO A 67 -14.82 -13.75 8.73
N ILE A 68 -14.22 -13.45 9.89
CA ILE A 68 -12.76 -13.37 10.05
C ILE A 68 -12.03 -14.65 9.61
N ALA A 69 -12.66 -15.82 9.78
CA ALA A 69 -12.11 -17.10 9.34
C ALA A 69 -11.94 -17.16 7.81
N GLN A 70 -12.88 -16.58 7.04
CA GLN A 70 -12.77 -16.51 5.57
C GLN A 70 -11.64 -15.57 5.14
N LYS A 71 -11.46 -14.45 5.87
CA LYS A 71 -10.36 -13.51 5.63
C LYS A 71 -8.99 -14.17 5.87
N HIS A 72 -8.85 -14.92 6.96
CA HIS A 72 -7.63 -15.70 7.22
C HIS A 72 -7.41 -16.81 6.20
N GLU A 73 -8.47 -17.47 5.73
CA GLU A 73 -8.37 -18.50 4.70
C GLU A 73 -7.89 -17.89 3.36
N LEU A 74 -8.38 -16.71 2.99
CA LEU A 74 -7.86 -15.96 1.84
C LEU A 74 -6.36 -15.68 2.01
N ALA A 75 -5.94 -15.13 3.15
CA ALA A 75 -4.52 -14.87 3.41
C ALA A 75 -3.67 -16.15 3.36
N ARG A 76 -4.17 -17.28 3.89
CA ARG A 76 -3.49 -18.59 3.82
C ARG A 76 -3.28 -19.03 2.37
N ARG A 77 -4.36 -19.05 1.56
CA ARG A 77 -4.29 -19.42 0.15
C ARG A 77 -3.33 -18.53 -0.63
N LEU A 78 -3.38 -17.21 -0.41
CA LEU A 78 -2.47 -16.27 -1.06
C LEU A 78 -1.00 -16.55 -0.69
N ASN A 79 -0.70 -16.86 0.57
CA ASN A 79 0.68 -17.23 0.96
C ASN A 79 1.14 -18.59 0.40
N GLU A 80 0.21 -19.50 0.06
CA GLU A 80 0.53 -20.79 -0.55
C GLU A 80 0.72 -20.70 -2.06
N GLU A 81 -0.09 -19.87 -2.73
CA GLU A 81 -0.21 -19.87 -4.18
C GLU A 81 0.51 -18.66 -4.85
N VAL A 82 0.68 -17.55 -4.13
CA VAL A 82 1.24 -16.31 -4.68
C VAL A 82 2.64 -16.08 -4.15
N PHE A 83 3.63 -16.11 -5.04
CA PHE A 83 5.03 -15.85 -4.72
C PHE A 83 5.32 -14.35 -4.58
N MET A 84 6.37 -14.01 -3.82
CA MET A 84 6.95 -12.68 -3.56
C MET A 84 6.49 -12.01 -2.25
N PRO A 85 5.24 -11.57 -2.07
CA PRO A 85 4.83 -10.92 -0.84
C PRO A 85 4.39 -11.92 0.24
N VAL A 86 4.25 -11.42 1.45
CA VAL A 86 3.54 -12.06 2.56
C VAL A 86 2.19 -11.38 2.71
N PHE A 87 1.17 -12.19 2.99
CA PHE A 87 -0.21 -11.76 3.20
C PHE A 87 -0.62 -11.98 4.66
N THR A 88 -1.16 -10.96 5.31
CA THR A 88 -1.63 -11.06 6.71
C THR A 88 -2.91 -10.27 6.90
N ILE A 89 -3.73 -10.66 7.86
CA ILE A 89 -4.92 -9.89 8.26
C ILE A 89 -4.55 -9.00 9.45
N ASP A 90 -4.89 -7.72 9.39
CA ASP A 90 -4.65 -6.77 10.47
C ASP A 90 -5.77 -6.76 11.53
N GLY A 91 -5.66 -5.84 12.50
CA GLY A 91 -6.63 -5.72 13.58
C GLY A 91 -8.03 -5.27 13.14
N ASP A 92 -8.12 -4.56 12.02
CA ASP A 92 -9.38 -4.08 11.44
C ASP A 92 -9.97 -5.10 10.45
N GLY A 93 -9.23 -6.17 10.17
CA GLY A 93 -9.64 -7.24 9.28
C GLY A 93 -9.35 -6.95 7.82
N ASP A 94 -8.42 -6.05 7.53
CA ASP A 94 -7.94 -5.75 6.18
C ASP A 94 -6.75 -6.64 5.82
N LEU A 95 -6.56 -6.86 4.51
CA LEU A 95 -5.48 -7.67 4.00
C LEU A 95 -4.23 -6.80 3.79
N ILE A 96 -3.24 -6.98 4.66
CA ILE A 96 -1.90 -6.44 4.45
C ILE A 96 -1.19 -7.30 3.40
N VAL A 97 -0.65 -6.63 2.37
CA VAL A 97 0.26 -7.22 1.40
C VAL A 97 1.62 -6.54 1.55
N ALA A 98 2.67 -7.31 1.83
CA ALA A 98 4.00 -6.73 2.04
C ALA A 98 5.13 -7.57 1.42
N TYR A 99 6.08 -6.91 0.76
CA TYR A 99 7.34 -7.49 0.31
C TYR A 99 8.52 -6.69 0.86
N SER A 100 9.57 -7.37 1.31
CA SER A 100 10.78 -6.74 1.83
C SER A 100 11.99 -7.11 0.97
N LEU A 101 12.57 -6.10 0.31
CA LEU A 101 13.78 -6.22 -0.50
C LEU A 101 14.99 -5.87 0.36
N PRO A 102 15.88 -6.84 0.70
CA PRO A 102 17.11 -6.53 1.42
C PRO A 102 18.05 -5.71 0.55
N TYR A 103 18.78 -4.80 1.17
CA TYR A 103 19.85 -4.05 0.51
C TYR A 103 21.20 -4.16 1.24
N THR A 104 21.36 -5.19 2.08
CA THR A 104 22.65 -5.48 2.71
C THR A 104 23.67 -5.84 1.63
N GLY A 105 24.83 -5.19 1.64
CA GLY A 105 25.83 -5.28 0.58
C GLY A 105 25.53 -4.41 -0.64
N GLY A 106 24.57 -3.49 -0.54
CA GLY A 106 24.14 -2.59 -1.61
C GLY A 106 22.89 -3.04 -2.35
N LEU A 107 22.34 -2.16 -3.19
CA LEU A 107 21.13 -2.39 -3.97
C LEU A 107 21.42 -2.22 -5.47
N VAL A 108 21.18 -3.27 -6.25
CA VAL A 108 21.19 -3.14 -7.72
C VAL A 108 20.00 -2.28 -8.15
N ALA A 109 20.29 -1.11 -8.72
CA ALA A 109 19.26 -0.10 -8.99
C ALA A 109 18.14 -0.61 -9.91
N ALA A 110 18.50 -1.39 -10.93
CA ALA A 110 17.52 -1.99 -11.84
C ALA A 110 16.53 -2.94 -11.14
N THR A 111 16.95 -3.61 -10.06
CA THR A 111 16.10 -4.51 -9.27
C THR A 111 14.96 -3.75 -8.62
N LEU A 112 15.22 -2.54 -8.10
CA LEU A 112 14.22 -1.73 -7.42
C LEU A 112 13.01 -1.41 -8.32
N ALA A 113 13.26 -0.85 -9.51
CA ALA A 113 12.19 -0.52 -10.46
C ALA A 113 11.47 -1.77 -10.97
N SER A 114 12.23 -2.85 -11.22
CA SER A 114 11.67 -4.12 -11.65
C SER A 114 10.75 -4.76 -10.60
N ILE A 115 11.10 -4.66 -9.32
CA ILE A 115 10.25 -5.09 -8.20
C ILE A 115 9.03 -4.18 -8.05
N ALA A 116 9.17 -2.86 -8.19
CA ALA A 116 8.03 -1.94 -8.12
C ALA A 116 6.95 -2.31 -9.15
N ASN A 117 7.35 -2.57 -10.40
CA ASN A 117 6.44 -3.01 -11.46
C ASN A 117 5.84 -4.39 -11.18
N ARG A 118 6.65 -5.37 -10.74
CA ARG A 118 6.13 -6.71 -10.38
C ARG A 118 5.14 -6.65 -9.24
N PHE A 119 5.40 -5.82 -8.23
CA PHE A 119 4.50 -5.65 -7.09
C PHE A 119 3.18 -5.04 -7.55
N ALA A 120 3.21 -4.01 -8.40
CA ALA A 120 2.01 -3.42 -8.99
C ALA A 120 1.17 -4.46 -9.78
N SER A 121 1.79 -5.20 -10.70
CA SER A 121 1.08 -6.24 -11.47
C SER A 121 0.58 -7.39 -10.59
N LEU A 122 1.29 -7.71 -9.51
CA LEU A 122 0.85 -8.73 -8.55
C LEU A 122 -0.41 -8.30 -7.82
N LEU A 123 -0.52 -7.03 -7.42
CA LEU A 123 -1.73 -6.52 -6.78
C LEU A 123 -2.93 -6.67 -7.72
N GLU A 124 -2.76 -6.33 -9.00
CA GLU A 124 -3.81 -6.51 -10.00
C GLU A 124 -4.20 -7.99 -10.13
N PHE A 125 -3.21 -8.87 -10.29
CA PHE A 125 -3.44 -10.31 -10.36
C PHE A 125 -4.20 -10.87 -9.15
N VAL A 126 -3.80 -10.50 -7.92
CA VAL A 126 -4.48 -10.92 -6.68
C VAL A 126 -5.93 -10.46 -6.69
N THR A 127 -6.18 -9.22 -7.08
CA THR A 127 -7.53 -8.64 -7.08
C THR A 127 -8.43 -9.13 -8.19
N GLU A 128 -7.87 -9.67 -9.27
CA GLU A 128 -8.62 -10.26 -10.37
C GLU A 128 -8.90 -11.75 -10.14
N THR A 129 -7.92 -12.46 -9.58
CA THR A 129 -7.93 -13.93 -9.54
C THR A 129 -8.47 -14.49 -8.22
N TYR A 130 -8.25 -13.77 -7.11
CA TYR A 130 -8.58 -14.23 -5.76
C TYR A 130 -9.70 -13.41 -5.11
N ASN A 131 -10.30 -12.47 -5.84
CA ASN A 131 -11.38 -11.67 -5.33
C ASN A 131 -12.72 -12.40 -5.47
N ASP A 132 -12.97 -13.34 -4.57
CA ASP A 132 -14.26 -14.05 -4.42
C ASP A 132 -15.35 -13.14 -3.79
N GLY A 133 -15.36 -11.84 -4.13
CA GLY A 133 -16.23 -10.81 -3.53
C GLY A 133 -15.75 -10.30 -2.16
N LEU A 134 -14.54 -10.67 -1.74
CA LEU A 134 -13.99 -10.32 -0.43
C LEU A 134 -13.25 -8.97 -0.43
N ILE A 135 -12.65 -8.55 -1.55
CA ILE A 135 -11.87 -7.31 -1.62
C ILE A 135 -12.79 -6.15 -2.02
N ALA A 136 -12.96 -5.21 -1.11
CA ALA A 136 -13.89 -4.09 -1.22
C ALA A 136 -13.20 -2.85 -1.81
N PHE A 137 -12.86 -2.87 -3.10
CA PHE A 137 -12.53 -1.61 -3.79
C PHE A 137 -13.80 -0.78 -3.91
N GLY A 138 -13.88 0.31 -3.13
CA GLY A 138 -15.12 1.01 -2.86
C GLY A 138 -16.01 1.21 -4.09
N ALA A 139 -17.28 0.79 -3.98
CA ALA A 139 -18.31 1.74 -4.35
C ALA A 139 -18.09 3.00 -3.49
N PRO A 140 -18.18 4.21 -4.05
CA PRO A 140 -17.94 5.43 -3.28
C PRO A 140 -18.83 5.38 -2.04
N SER A 141 -18.20 5.31 -0.87
CA SER A 141 -18.91 5.43 0.39
C SER A 141 -19.55 6.81 0.38
N MET A 142 -20.87 6.85 0.18
CA MET A 142 -21.65 8.03 0.51
C MET A 142 -21.56 8.16 2.03
N ALA A 143 -20.50 8.82 2.49
CA ALA A 143 -20.45 9.33 3.84
C ALA A 143 -21.70 10.21 3.99
N THR A 144 -22.68 9.72 4.76
CA THR A 144 -23.77 10.52 5.28
C THR A 144 -23.13 11.70 5.99
N VAL A 145 -23.15 12.86 5.34
CA VAL A 145 -23.01 14.16 5.99
C VAL A 145 -24.00 14.14 7.14
N GLY A 146 -23.48 13.95 8.35
CA GLY A 146 -24.25 14.04 9.57
C GLY A 146 -24.98 15.38 9.55
N ALA A 147 -26.30 15.32 9.66
CA ALA A 147 -27.12 16.49 9.90
C ALA A 147 -26.54 17.19 11.14
N ALA A 148 -25.87 18.32 10.92
CA ALA A 148 -25.53 19.22 12.00
C ALA A 148 -26.85 19.68 12.62
N GLU A 149 -27.14 19.17 13.81
CA GLU A 149 -28.21 19.64 14.65
C GLU A 149 -28.06 21.15 14.83
N SER A 150 -28.98 21.91 14.23
CA SER A 150 -29.13 23.34 14.46
C SER A 150 -29.53 23.58 15.91
N ARG A 151 -28.57 23.88 16.77
CA ARG A 151 -28.81 24.40 18.12
C ARG A 151 -29.19 25.89 18.02
N PRO A 152 -30.25 26.36 18.70
CA PRO A 152 -30.76 27.72 18.50
C PRO A 152 -29.83 28.75 19.16
N ALA A 153 -29.56 29.83 18.43
CA ALA A 153 -28.86 31.00 18.95
C ALA A 153 -29.83 31.83 19.82
N ASN A 154 -29.60 31.83 21.12
CA ASN A 154 -30.07 32.89 22.01
C ASN A 154 -29.00 33.97 22.06
N THR A 155 -29.31 35.18 21.57
CA THR A 155 -28.60 36.38 22.03
C THR A 155 -29.51 37.62 21.99
N GLU A 156 -29.83 38.06 23.21
CA GLU A 156 -30.16 39.38 23.75
C GLU A 156 -30.43 40.57 22.80
N LEU A 157 -31.62 41.16 23.01
CA LEU A 157 -31.96 42.55 22.71
C LEU A 157 -31.29 43.49 23.72
N LEU A 158 -30.53 44.46 23.22
CA LEU A 158 -30.13 45.66 23.97
C LEU A 158 -30.54 46.91 23.17
N HIS A 159 -31.48 47.63 23.79
CA HIS A 159 -31.90 49.04 23.62
C HIS A 159 -32.43 49.54 22.28
#